data_AF-A0AAD2SRF3-F1
#
_entry.id   AF-A0AAD2SRF3-F1
#
_cell.length_a   1.000
_cell.length_b   1.000
_cell.length_c   1.000
_cell.angle_alpha   90.00
_cell.angle_beta   90.00
_cell.angle_gamma   90.00
#
_symmetry.space_group_name_H-M   'P 1'
#
loop_
_entity.id
_entity.type
_entity.pdbx_description
1 polymer ?
#
loop_
_entity_poly.entity_id
_entity_poly.type
_entity_poly.pdbx_seq_one_letter_code
_entity_poly.pdbx_strand_id
1 'polypeptide(L)'
;MVYYDKNVGHMILGEAAINLAFTEQEITLVSLIRQLGEMAEHERSDERVAQIADARNWLKSFTEAASRDRAELNWLVETGQAPVFLKDYR
;
A
#
# COMPACT_ATOMS: atom_id res chain seq x y z
N MET A 1 -14.47 -15.88 14.26
CA MET A 1 -14.53 -15.07 13.04
C MET A 1 -14.77 -13.64 13.49
N VAL A 2 -13.73 -12.82 13.59
CA VAL A 2 -13.87 -11.43 14.07
C VAL A 2 -14.25 -10.59 12.86
N TYR A 3 -15.44 -10.02 12.88
CA TYR A 3 -15.91 -9.08 11.87
C TYR A 3 -15.07 -7.81 12.00
N TYR A 4 -14.02 -7.72 11.19
CA TYR A 4 -13.28 -6.48 10.99
C TYR A 4 -14.20 -5.52 10.24
N ASP A 5 -14.76 -4.54 10.96
CA ASP A 5 -15.46 -3.43 10.33
C ASP A 5 -14.43 -2.66 9.49
N LYS A 6 -14.63 -2.66 8.18
CA LYS A 6 -13.75 -1.99 7.21
C LYS A 6 -13.56 -0.50 7.52
N ASN A 7 -14.43 0.12 8.33
CA ASN A 7 -14.23 1.49 8.80
C ASN A 7 -12.98 1.67 9.69
N VAL A 8 -12.63 0.69 10.52
CA VAL A 8 -11.54 0.86 11.49
C VAL A 8 -10.18 0.87 10.78
N GLY A 9 -10.01 0.04 9.75
CA GLY A 9 -8.80 0.05 8.92
C GLY A 9 -8.60 1.36 8.15
N HIS A 10 -9.69 1.99 7.67
CA HIS A 10 -9.61 3.29 7.01
C HIS A 10 -9.24 4.43 7.97
N MET A 11 -9.66 4.36 9.24
CA MET A 11 -9.33 5.36 10.24
C MET A 11 -7.82 5.39 10.54
N ILE A 12 -7.18 4.22 10.68
CA ILE A 12 -5.74 4.13 10.92
C ILE A 12 -4.92 4.62 9.72
N LEU A 13 -5.35 4.31 8.50
CA LEU A 13 -4.73 4.84 7.29
C LEU A 13 -4.87 6.36 7.20
N GLY A 14 -6.06 6.88 7.54
CA GLY A 14 -6.31 8.32 7.58
C GLY A 14 -5.43 9.04 8.60
N GLU A 15 -5.26 8.46 9.80
CA GLU A 15 -4.39 9.01 10.83
C GLU A 15 -2.92 9.04 10.39
N ALA A 16 -2.42 7.95 9.80
CA ALA A 16 -1.07 7.92 9.24
C ALA A 16 -0.89 8.98 8.15
N ALA A 17 -1.87 9.15 7.26
CA ALA A 17 -1.83 10.18 6.21
C ALA A 17 -1.84 11.60 6.80
N ILE A 18 -2.62 11.85 7.85
CA ILE A 18 -2.66 13.14 8.55
C ILE A 18 -1.31 13.44 9.21
N ASN A 19 -0.67 12.45 9.86
CA ASN A 19 0.64 12.64 10.49
C ASN A 19 1.73 12.97 9.45
N LEU A 20 1.69 12.33 8.29
CA LEU A 20 2.59 12.66 7.18
C LEU A 20 2.32 14.06 6.63
N ALA A 21 1.04 14.41 6.40
CA ALA A 21 0.66 15.75 5.94
C ALA A 21 1.07 16.84 6.93
N PHE A 22 0.92 16.60 8.23
CA PHE A 22 1.28 17.53 9.29
C PHE A 22 2.79 17.75 9.38
N THR A 23 3.59 16.76 9.01
CA THR A 23 5.06 16.85 8.94
C THR A 23 5.57 17.23 7.56
N GLU A 24 4.67 17.67 6.65
CA GLU A 24 4.98 18.08 5.27
C GLU A 24 5.70 16.99 4.47
N GLN A 25 5.48 15.72 4.82
CA GLN A 25 6.03 14.56 4.14
C GLN A 25 5.12 14.11 3.00
N GLU A 26 5.73 13.69 1.89
CA GLU A 26 4.98 13.14 0.76
C GLU A 26 4.20 11.89 1.17
N ILE A 27 2.92 11.85 0.80
CA ILE A 27 2.04 10.70 1.05
C ILE A 27 2.22 9.71 -0.11
N THR A 28 3.03 8.70 0.14
CA THR A 28 3.33 7.61 -0.79
C THR A 28 3.06 6.28 -0.10
N LEU A 29 2.99 5.19 -0.88
CA LEU A 29 2.84 3.85 -0.33
C LEU A 29 3.95 3.51 0.69
N VAL A 30 5.18 3.91 0.38
CA VAL A 30 6.36 3.66 1.22
C VAL A 30 6.30 4.48 2.51
N SER A 31 5.97 5.78 2.42
CA SER A 31 5.89 6.63 3.62
C SER A 31 4.73 6.24 4.53
N LEU A 32 3.59 5.78 3.99
CA LEU A 32 2.48 5.23 4.79
C LEU A 32 2.87 3.94 5.51
N ILE A 33 3.52 2.99 4.84
CA ILE A 33 3.97 1.73 5.47
C ILE A 33 4.99 2.02 6.60
N ARG A 34 5.85 3.03 6.41
CA ARG A 34 6.80 3.49 7.43
C ARG A 34 6.09 4.14 8.61
N GLN A 35 5.22 5.12 8.36
CA GLN A 35 4.47 5.85 9.40
C GLN A 35 3.64 4.90 10.27
N LEU A 36 3.00 3.91 9.66
CA LEU A 36 2.28 2.87 10.39
C LEU A 36 3.21 1.99 11.24
N GLY A 37 4.45 1.74 10.77
CA GLY A 37 5.47 1.07 11.58
C GLY A 37 5.79 1.87 12.86
N GLU A 38 6.05 3.17 12.70
CA GLU A 38 6.34 4.07 13.82
C GLU A 38 5.14 4.16 14.80
N MET A 39 3.91 4.18 14.28
CA MET A 39 2.70 4.15 15.12
C MET A 39 2.58 2.86 15.94
N ALA A 40 2.92 1.70 15.37
CA ALA A 40 2.88 0.42 16.09
C ALA A 40 3.95 0.33 17.20
N GLU A 41 5.13 0.90 16.98
CA GLU A 41 6.23 0.88 17.96
C GLU A 41 5.89 1.65 19.25
N HIS A 42 5.02 2.66 19.15
CA HIS A 42 4.61 3.50 20.28
C HIS A 42 3.22 3.15 20.83
N GLU A 43 2.55 2.15 20.25
CA GLU A 43 1.21 1.73 20.65
C GLU A 43 1.26 0.71 21.80
N ARG A 44 0.35 0.86 22.77
CA ARG A 44 0.24 -0.03 23.94
C ARG A 44 -0.97 -0.97 23.87
N SER A 45 -1.95 -0.66 23.03
CA SER A 45 -3.11 -1.50 22.79
C SER A 45 -2.79 -2.58 21.76
N ASP A 46 -2.75 -3.84 22.20
CA ASP A 46 -2.55 -5.00 21.32
C ASP A 46 -3.57 -5.05 20.17
N GLU A 47 -4.81 -4.65 20.45
CA GLU A 47 -5.87 -4.55 19.44
C GLU A 47 -5.48 -3.53 18.35
N ARG A 48 -4.99 -2.36 18.77
CA ARG A 48 -4.62 -1.30 17.83
C ARG A 48 -3.34 -1.65 17.07
N VAL A 49 -2.38 -2.33 17.69
CA VAL A 49 -1.21 -2.91 17.01
C VAL A 49 -1.64 -3.89 15.91
N ALA A 50 -2.61 -4.77 16.19
CA ALA A 50 -3.13 -5.70 15.19
C ALA A 50 -3.79 -4.98 14.01
N GLN A 51 -4.59 -3.95 14.27
CA GLN A 51 -5.22 -3.15 13.22
C GLN A 51 -4.19 -2.38 12.37
N ILE A 52 -3.11 -1.87 12.98
CA ILE A 52 -1.99 -1.25 12.26
C ILE A 52 -1.27 -2.28 11.37
N ALA A 53 -1.04 -3.50 11.89
CA ALA A 53 -0.43 -4.57 11.11
C ALA A 53 -1.29 -4.96 9.89
N ASP A 54 -2.61 -5.04 10.06
CA ASP A 54 -3.54 -5.33 8.97
C ASP A 54 -3.52 -4.23 7.90
N ALA A 55 -3.51 -2.96 8.31
CA ALA A 55 -3.38 -1.83 7.38
C ALA A 55 -2.06 -1.88 6.59
N ARG A 56 -0.94 -2.22 7.26
CA ARG A 56 0.37 -2.38 6.59
C ARG A 56 0.36 -3.54 5.59
N ASN A 57 -0.24 -4.68 5.94
CA ASN A 57 -0.34 -5.83 5.05
C ASN A 57 -1.19 -5.52 3.83
N TRP A 58 -2.30 -4.81 4.02
CA TRP A 58 -3.13 -4.31 2.92
C TRP A 58 -2.32 -3.41 1.98
N LEU A 59 -1.56 -2.44 2.50
CA LEU A 59 -0.70 -1.58 1.66
C LEU A 59 0.40 -2.37 0.91
N LYS A 60 1.05 -3.34 1.57
CA LYS A 60 2.07 -4.19 0.94
C LYS A 60 1.53 -5.00 -0.23
N SER A 61 0.26 -5.41 -0.17
CA SER A 61 -0.38 -6.15 -1.28
C SER A 61 -0.40 -5.36 -2.59
N PHE A 62 -0.41 -4.02 -2.54
CA PHE A 62 -0.27 -3.17 -3.73
C PHE A 62 1.16 -3.10 -4.27
N THR A 63 2.16 -3.26 -3.39
CA THR A 63 3.57 -3.38 -3.83
C THR A 63 3.77 -4.69 -4.57
N GLU A 64 3.21 -5.78 -4.02
CA GLU A 64 3.26 -7.11 -4.63
C GLU A 64 2.49 -7.14 -5.96
N ALA A 65 1.32 -6.53 -6.02
CA ALA A 65 0.55 -6.40 -7.27
C ALA A 65 1.31 -5.62 -8.35
N ALA A 66 1.94 -4.49 -8.00
CA ALA A 66 2.75 -3.72 -8.94
C ALA A 66 3.98 -4.51 -9.43
N SER A 67 4.61 -5.30 -8.56
CA SER A 67 5.73 -6.16 -8.95
C SER A 67 5.29 -7.35 -9.81
N ARG A 68 4.07 -7.87 -9.60
CA ARG A 68 3.49 -8.94 -10.41
C ARG A 68 3.15 -8.45 -11.81
N ASP A 69 2.51 -7.30 -11.94
CA ASP A 69 2.22 -6.66 -13.24
C ASP A 69 3.53 -6.42 -14.02
N ARG A 70 4.58 -5.95 -13.33
CA ARG A 70 5.91 -5.77 -13.94
C ARG A 70 6.58 -7.09 -14.33
N ALA A 71 6.41 -8.17 -13.55
CA ALA A 71 6.90 -9.50 -13.89
C ALA A 71 6.13 -10.11 -15.08
N GLU A 72 4.81 -9.90 -15.13
CA GLU A 72 3.94 -10.23 -16.27
C GLU A 72 4.25 -9.40 -17.51
N LEU A 73 5.02 -8.32 -17.42
CA LEU A 73 5.54 -7.56 -18.56
C LEU A 73 7.01 -7.89 -18.86
N ASN A 74 7.70 -8.66 -18.02
CA ASN A 74 9.12 -8.96 -18.20
C ASN A 74 9.38 -9.84 -19.44
N TRP A 75 8.43 -10.69 -19.83
CA TRP A 75 8.52 -11.46 -21.08
C TRP A 75 8.55 -10.55 -22.33
N LEU A 76 7.98 -9.33 -22.27
CA LEU A 76 8.03 -8.37 -23.39
C LEU A 76 9.44 -7.79 -23.57
N VAL A 77 10.20 -7.67 -22.48
CA VAL A 77 11.59 -7.21 -22.50
C VAL A 77 12.51 -8.32 -23.02
N GLU A 78 12.23 -9.57 -22.66
CA GLU A 78 13.02 -10.74 -23.08
C GLU A 78 12.81 -11.12 -24.55
N THR A 79 11.62 -10.91 -25.13
CA THR A 79 11.32 -11.28 -26.53
C THR A 79 11.58 -10.17 -27.54
N GLY A 80 11.91 -8.94 -27.11
CA GLY A 80 12.17 -7.80 -27.99
C GLY A 80 10.97 -7.40 -28.88
N GLN A 81 9.77 -7.86 -28.57
CA GLN A 81 8.56 -7.59 -29.35
C GLN A 81 7.83 -6.37 -28.78
N ALA A 82 7.78 -5.28 -29.55
CA ALA A 82 6.98 -4.12 -29.21
C ALA A 82 5.48 -4.48 -29.14
N PRO A 83 4.73 -3.95 -28.15
CA PRO A 83 3.31 -4.25 -28.01
C PRO A 83 2.53 -3.76 -29.24
N VAL A 84 1.72 -4.65 -29.82
CA VAL A 84 0.84 -4.35 -30.97
C VAL A 84 -0.34 -3.44 -30.58
N PHE A 85 -0.56 -3.19 -29.28
CA PHE A 85 -1.67 -2.37 -28.78
C PHE A 85 -1.25 -0.92 -28.50
N LEU A 86 -1.03 -0.16 -29.57
CA LEU A 86 -1.07 1.31 -29.57
C LEU A 86 -1.41 1.83 -30.99
N LYS A 87 -2.32 1.13 -31.67
CA LYS A 87 -3.03 1.65 -32.83
C LYS A 87 -4.51 1.51 -32.56
N ASP A 88 -5.22 2.60 -32.79
CA ASP A 88 -6.66 2.79 -32.64
C ASP A 88 -7.18 3.06 -31.23
N TYR A 89 -6.87 4.27 -30.76
CA TYR A 89 -7.94 5.16 -30.27
C TYR A 89 -7.79 6.51 -30.97
N ARG A 90 -8.64 6.73 -31.97
CA ARG A 90 -8.88 8.02 -32.61
C ARG A 90 -10.17 8.61 -32.06
#